data_AF-A0A418QQV1-F1
#
_entry.id   AF-A0A418QQV1-F1
#
_cell.length_a   1.000
_cell.length_b   1.000
_cell.length_c   1.000
_cell.angle_alpha   90.00
_cell.angle_beta   90.00
_cell.angle_gamma   90.00
#
_symmetry.space_group_name_H-M   'P 1'
#
loop_
_entity.id
_entity.type
_entity.pdbx_description
1 polymer ?
#
loop_
_entity_poly.entity_id
_entity_poly.type
_entity_poly.pdbx_seq_one_letter_code
_entity_poly.pdbx_strand_id
1 'polypeptide(L)' 'MLGMSPWFSAAATLPQLRGGWGLDAFQGSWLTLAVQLGFVAGAVVSAVLNLADRAQPRVLIATGALLAATSNAALLL' A
#
# COMPACT_ATOMS: atom_id res chain seq x y z
N MET A 1 13.93 -2.03 9.55
CA MET A 1 12.83 -2.54 8.69
C MET A 1 11.85 -1.41 8.37
N LEU A 2 12.25 -0.40 7.58
CA LEU A 2 11.35 0.72 7.23
C LEU A 2 10.42 0.39 6.05
N GLY A 3 10.79 -0.57 5.20
CA GLY A 3 10.00 -0.96 4.03
C GLY A 3 8.65 -1.61 4.36
N MET A 4 8.46 -2.10 5.59
CA MET A 4 7.17 -2.64 6.05
C MET A 4 6.23 -1.55 6.59
N SER A 5 6.71 -0.32 6.83
CA SER A 5 5.87 0.75 7.39
C SER A 5 4.62 1.05 6.54
N PRO A 6 4.67 1.09 5.19
CA PRO A 6 3.46 1.36 4.42
C PRO A 6 2.47 0.21 4.48
N TRP A 7 2.95 -1.02 4.69
CA TRP A 7 2.13 -2.21 4.82
C TRP A 7 1.23 -2.16 6.06
N PHE A 8 1.79 -1.72 7.19
CA PHE A 8 1.05 -1.63 8.46
C PHE A 8 0.26 -0.33 8.61
N SER A 9 0.57 0.70 7.81
CA SER A 9 -0.08 2.02 7.86
C SER A 9 -1.60 1.93 7.80
N ALA A 10 -2.14 1.18 6.84
CA ALA A 10 -3.59 1.08 6.65
C ALA A 10 -4.33 0.49 7.86
N ALA A 11 -3.78 -0.56 8.48
CA ALA A 11 -4.35 -1.15 9.69
C ALA A 11 -4.21 -0.20 10.89
N ALA A 12 -3.12 0.56 10.98
CA ALA A 12 -2.85 1.50 12.05
C ALA A 12 -3.75 2.75 11.99
N THR A 13 -4.15 3.20 10.80
CA THR A 13 -5.01 4.39 10.60
C THR A 13 -6.49 4.07 10.50
N LEU A 14 -6.86 2.79 10.41
CA LEU A 14 -8.25 2.36 10.20
C LEU A 14 -9.22 2.90 11.27
N PRO A 15 -8.93 2.86 12.59
CA PRO A 15 -9.83 3.40 13.59
C PRO A 15 -10.12 4.90 13.40
N GLN A 16 -9.09 5.69 13.09
CA GLN A 16 -9.25 7.13 12.83
C GLN A 16 -10.07 7.38 11.56
N LEU A 17 -9.80 6.65 10.48
CA LEU A 17 -10.55 6.76 9.22
C LEU A 17 -12.02 6.37 9.40
N ARG A 18 -12.32 5.34 10.19
CA ARG A 18 -13.71 4.96 10.49
C ARG A 18 -14.46 6.04 11.24
N GLY A 19 -13.81 6.70 12.21
CA GLY A 19 -14.38 7.84 12.92
C GLY A 19 -14.57 9.07 12.02
N GLY A 20 -13.61 9.38 11.16
CA GLY A 20 -13.63 10.56 10.30
C GLY A 20 -14.54 10.43 9.07
N TRP A 21 -14.63 9.25 8.47
CA TRP A 21 -15.40 9.00 7.24
C TRP A 21 -16.72 8.24 7.49
N GLY A 22 -17.04 7.89 8.74
CA GLY A 22 -18.29 7.22 9.10
C GLY A 22 -18.38 5.77 8.58
N LEU A 23 -17.25 5.07 8.45
CA LEU A 23 -17.20 3.74 7.86
C LEU A 23 -17.68 2.65 8.84
N ASP A 24 -18.54 1.75 8.35
CA ASP A 24 -18.94 0.57 9.10
C ASP A 24 -17.81 -0.49 9.21
N ALA A 25 -18.07 -1.61 9.90
CA ALA A 25 -17.08 -2.66 10.11
C ALA A 25 -16.68 -3.39 8.82
N PHE A 26 -17.63 -3.58 7.92
CA PHE A 26 -17.43 -4.25 6.65
C PHE A 26 -16.62 -3.36 5.69
N GLN A 27 -16.97 -2.08 5.57
CA GLN A 27 -16.24 -1.08 4.81
C GLN A 27 -14.80 -0.93 5.33
N GLY A 28 -14.63 -0.93 6.66
CA GLY A 28 -13.30 -0.91 7.25
C GLY A 28 -12.45 -2.14 6.91
N SER A 29 -13.05 -3.33 6.82
CA SER A 29 -12.34 -4.56 6.42
C SER A 29 -11.88 -4.52 4.96
N TRP A 30 -12.62 -3.83 4.08
CA TRP A 30 -12.25 -3.64 2.68
C TRP A 30 -10.97 -2.84 2.49
N LEU A 31 -10.70 -1.86 3.36
CA LEU A 31 -9.44 -1.09 3.33
C LEU A 31 -8.22 -2.00 3.57
N THR A 32 -8.31 -2.93 4.52
CA THR A 32 -7.26 -3.90 4.79
C THR A 32 -7.10 -4.89 3.63
N LEU A 33 -8.22 -5.40 3.10
CA LEU A 33 -8.22 -6.31 1.95
C LEU A 33 -7.61 -5.65 0.70
N ALA A 34 -7.87 -4.37 0.48
CA ALA A 34 -7.32 -3.63 -0.66
C ALA A 34 -5.78 -3.61 -0.66
N VAL A 35 -5.15 -3.47 0.52
CA VAL A 35 -3.68 -3.53 0.64
C VAL A 35 -3.15 -4.92 0.25
N GLN A 36 -3.81 -5.98 0.72
CA GLN A 36 -3.42 -7.36 0.42
C GLN A 36 -3.56 -7.66 -1.08
N LEU A 37 -4.67 -7.25 -1.69
CA LEU A 37 -4.89 -7.39 -3.13
C LEU A 37 -3.89 -6.58 -3.95
N GLY A 38 -3.59 -5.35 -3.52
CA GLY A 38 -2.60 -4.48 -4.15
C GLY A 38 -1.20 -5.10 -4.15
N PHE A 39 -0.81 -5.77 -3.06
CA PHE A 39 0.45 -6.51 -3.03
C PHE A 39 0.49 -7.66 -4.04
N VAL A 40 -0.56 -8.48 -4.07
CA VAL A 40 -0.63 -9.61 -5.01
C VAL A 40 -0.57 -9.09 -6.44
N ALA A 41 -1.37 -8.08 -6.78
CA ALA A 41 -1.37 -7.46 -8.10
C ALA A 41 0.02 -6.89 -8.45
N GLY A 42 0.65 -6.15 -7.53
CA GLY A 42 1.98 -5.58 -7.73
C GLY A 42 3.07 -6.63 -7.92
N ALA A 43 3.02 -7.72 -7.15
CA ALA A 43 3.94 -8.85 -7.29
C ALA A 43 3.77 -9.56 -8.64
N VAL A 44 2.52 -9.81 -9.06
CA VAL A 44 2.21 -10.41 -10.37
C VAL A 44 2.69 -9.51 -11.50
N VAL A 45 2.37 -8.21 -11.47
CA VAL A 45 2.83 -7.25 -12.49
C VAL A 45 4.36 -7.19 -12.54
N SER A 46 5.03 -7.13 -11.38
CA SER A 46 6.49 -7.13 -11.29
C SER A 46 7.10 -8.40 -11.89
N ALA A 47 6.51 -9.56 -11.62
CA ALA A 47 6.95 -10.84 -12.16
C ALA A 47 6.72 -10.94 -13.67
N VAL A 48 5.54 -10.57 -14.17
CA VAL A 48 5.23 -10.55 -15.62
C VAL A 48 6.20 -9.62 -16.37
N LEU A 49 6.57 -8.51 -15.75
CA LEU A 49 7.53 -7.55 -16.32
C LEU A 49 9.00 -7.90 -16.01
N ASN A 50 9.31 -9.01 -15.33
CA ASN A 50 10.67 -9.37 -14.86
C ASN A 50 11.43 -8.16 -14.30
N LEU A 51 10.76 -7.38 -13.45
CA LEU A 51 11.27 -6.08 -13.02
C LEU A 51 12.55 -6.23 -12.19
N ALA A 52 12.67 -7.33 -11.45
CA ALA A 52 13.86 -7.68 -10.66
C ALA A 52 15.13 -7.85 -11.51
N ASP A 53 15.00 -8.37 -12.73
CA ASP A 53 16.12 -8.60 -13.64
C ASP A 53 16.43 -7.36 -14.51
N ARG A 54 15.42 -6.50 -14.71
CA ARG A 54 15.51 -5.34 -15.61
C ARG A 54 15.95 -4.06 -14.93
N ALA A 55 15.68 -3.90 -13.63
CA ALA A 55 15.91 -2.66 -12.91
C ALA A 55 16.82 -2.84 -11.69
N GLN A 56 17.60 -1.80 -11.37
CA GLN A 56 18.42 -1.81 -10.17
C GLN A 56 17.50 -1.85 -8.93
N PRO A 57 17.80 -2.69 -7.91
CA PRO A 57 16.98 -2.78 -6.69
C PRO A 57 16.73 -1.43 -6.01
N ARG A 58 17.71 -0.52 -6.07
CA ARG A 58 17.60 0.84 -5.52
C ARG A 58 16.45 1.65 -6.16
N VAL A 59 16.30 1.53 -7.48
CA VAL A 59 15.25 2.25 -8.22
C VAL A 59 13.89 1.66 -7.86
N LEU A 60 13.77 0.34 -7.82
CA LEU A 60 12.53 -0.35 -7.44
C LEU A 60 12.05 0.04 -6.04
N ILE A 61 12.98 0.09 -5.09
CA ILE A 61 12.70 0.49 -3.72
C ILE A 61 12.28 1.97 -3.67
N ALA A 62 13.01 2.85 -4.36
CA ALA A 62 12.70 4.28 -4.38
C ALA A 62 11.33 4.57 -5.02
N THR A 63 11.04 3.96 -6.17
CA THR A 63 9.74 4.11 -6.84
C THR A 63 8.60 3.55 -5.99
N GLY A 64 8.81 2.38 -5.37
CA GLY A 64 7.83 1.79 -4.45
C GLY A 64 7.56 2.66 -3.24
N ALA A 65 8.61 3.24 -2.64
CA ALA A 65 8.49 4.16 -1.51
C ALA A 65 7.73 5.45 -1.89
N LEU A 66 8.00 6.02 -3.06
CA LEU A 66 7.29 7.20 -3.56
C LEU A 66 5.81 6.93 -3.84
N LEU A 67 5.49 5.79 -4.47
CA LEU A 67 4.10 5.37 -4.69
C LEU A 67 3.35 5.14 -3.37
N ALA A 68 4.01 4.53 -2.39
CA ALA A 68 3.45 4.35 -1.07
C ALA A 68 3.24 5.68 -0.34
N ALA A 69 4.20 6.60 -0.40
CA ALA A 69 4.10 7.91 0.24
C ALA A 69 2.95 8.75 -0.36
N THR A 70 2.85 8.81 -1.68
CA THR A 70 1.77 9.53 -2.39
C THR A 70 0.40 8.93 -2.11
N SER A 71 0.27 7.60 -2.09
CA SER A 71 -0.99 6.92 -1.75
C SER A 71 -1.43 7.22 -0.31
N ASN A 72 -0.50 7.22 0.65
CA ASN A 72 -0.83 7.60 2.03
C ASN A 72 -1.18 9.09 2.15
N ALA A 73 -0.47 9.97 1.43
CA ALA A 73 -0.78 11.41 1.42
C ALA A 73 -2.17 11.69 0.86
N ALA A 74 -2.63 10.90 -0.12
CA ALA A 74 -3.97 11.02 -0.68
C ALA A 74 -5.09 10.71 0.33
N LEU A 75 -4.82 9.94 1.39
CA LEU A 75 -5.80 9.72 2.48
C LEU A 75 -6.02 10.96 3.35
N LEU A 76 -5.15 11.97 3.24
CA LEU A 76 -5.27 13.23 3.98
C LEU A 76 -6.15 14.27 3.25
N LEU A 77 -6.51 14.00 2.00
CA LEU A 77 -7.38 14.84 1.17
C LEU A 77 -8.84 14.41 1.34
#